data_AF-A0A1D2AIY0-F1
#
_entry.id   AF-A0A1D2AIY0-F1
#
_cell.length_a   1.000
_cell.length_b   1.000
_cell.length_c   1.000
_cell.angle_alpha   90.00
_cell.angle_beta   90.00
_cell.angle_gamma   90.00
#
_symmetry.space_group_name_H-M   'P 1'
#
loop_
_entity.id
_entity.type
_entity.pdbx_description
1 polymer ?
#
loop_
_entity_poly.entity_id
_entity_poly.type
_entity_poly.pdbx_seq_one_letter_code
_entity_poly.pdbx_strand_id
1 'polypeptide(L)'
;YTRRAAKMFAAELPMSTYEEALENFMKAEELQPNFYSRNTLMIGKVLLKMNKQAEAIQYLRKARDHHPKKTVDDELVSKEAKTLLKNVGAS
;
A
#
# COMPACT_ATOMS: atom_id res chain seq x y z
N TYR A 1 14.09 -24.12 -19.96
CA TYR A 1 13.13 -24.30 -18.86
C TYR A 1 13.20 -23.08 -17.94
N THR A 2 12.38 -22.01 -18.11
CA THR A 2 12.19 -20.92 -17.09
C THR A 2 11.25 -19.80 -17.60
N ARG A 3 10.07 -20.15 -18.14
CA ARG A 3 8.98 -19.15 -18.37
C ARG A 3 7.61 -19.57 -17.84
N ARG A 4 7.46 -20.83 -17.42
CA ARG A 4 6.19 -21.38 -16.91
C ARG A 4 6.01 -21.18 -15.40
N ALA A 5 7.09 -21.16 -14.62
CA ALA A 5 7.03 -20.98 -13.17
C ALA A 5 6.48 -19.60 -12.76
N ALA A 6 6.96 -18.51 -13.36
CA ALA A 6 6.53 -17.16 -13.01
C ALA A 6 5.03 -16.90 -13.26
N LYS A 7 4.43 -17.54 -14.29
CA LYS A 7 3.00 -17.42 -14.57
C LYS A 7 2.13 -18.25 -13.62
N MET A 8 2.63 -19.38 -13.11
CA MET A 8 1.93 -20.15 -12.08
C MET A 8 1.94 -19.41 -10.73
N PHE A 9 3.08 -18.89 -10.30
CA PHE A 9 3.14 -18.05 -9.09
C PHE A 9 2.31 -16.76 -9.18
N ALA A 10 2.16 -16.18 -10.37
CA ALA A 10 1.32 -14.99 -10.57
C ALA A 10 -0.18 -15.30 -10.61
N ALA A 11 -0.59 -16.50 -11.03
CA ALA A 11 -1.98 -16.93 -11.05
C ALA A 11 -2.47 -17.41 -9.67
N GLU A 12 -1.54 -17.77 -8.79
CA GLU A 12 -1.78 -18.40 -7.50
C GLU A 12 -1.50 -17.49 -6.31
N LEU A 13 -1.17 -16.20 -6.50
CA LEU A 13 -1.32 -15.20 -5.43
C LEU A 13 -2.83 -15.03 -5.22
N PRO A 14 -3.44 -15.77 -4.28
CA PRO A 14 -4.86 -15.71 -4.09
C PRO A 14 -5.15 -14.32 -3.52
N MET A 15 -6.37 -13.83 -3.68
CA MET A 15 -6.89 -12.72 -2.86
C MET A 15 -6.43 -12.88 -1.40
N SER A 16 -6.43 -14.12 -0.89
CA SER A 16 -5.93 -14.54 0.43
C SER A 16 -4.61 -13.89 0.85
N THR A 17 -3.64 -13.72 -0.06
CA THR A 17 -2.35 -13.11 0.27
C THR A 17 -2.42 -11.60 0.42
N TYR A 18 -3.32 -10.93 -0.29
CA TYR A 18 -3.57 -9.49 -0.12
C TYR A 18 -4.39 -9.23 1.14
N GLU A 19 -5.37 -10.07 1.46
CA GLU A 19 -6.10 -9.99 2.73
C GLU A 19 -5.17 -10.21 3.92
N GLU A 20 -4.31 -11.24 3.89
CA GLU A 20 -3.31 -11.48 4.92
C GLU A 20 -2.30 -10.33 5.03
N ALA A 21 -1.83 -9.79 3.90
CA ALA A 21 -0.94 -8.63 3.91
C ALA A 21 -1.63 -7.42 4.55
N LEU A 22 -2.88 -7.16 4.19
CA LEU A 22 -3.68 -6.09 4.77
C LEU A 22 -3.84 -6.29 6.27
N GLU A 23 -4.18 -7.50 6.73
CA GLU A 23 -4.33 -7.81 8.16
C GLU A 23 -3.03 -7.56 8.92
N ASN A 24 -1.90 -8.00 8.40
CA ASN A 24 -0.59 -7.78 9.03
C ASN A 24 -0.23 -6.28 9.09
N PHE A 25 -0.49 -5.51 8.03
CA PHE A 25 -0.23 -4.08 8.04
C PHE A 25 -1.17 -3.31 9.00
N MET A 26 -2.43 -3.74 9.11
CA MET A 26 -3.39 -3.18 10.05
C MET A 26 -3.00 -3.48 11.50
N LYS A 27 -2.59 -4.71 11.81
CA LYS A 27 -2.02 -5.07 13.12
C LYS A 27 -0.81 -4.21 13.48
N ALA A 28 0.05 -3.88 12.52
CA ALA A 28 1.18 -2.99 12.76
C ALA A 28 0.73 -1.56 13.13
N GLU A 29 -0.31 -1.02 12.49
CA GLU A 29 -0.91 0.28 12.89
C GLU A 29 -1.59 0.22 14.26
N GLU A 30 -2.21 -0.91 14.62
CA GLU A 30 -2.82 -1.11 15.95
C GLU A 30 -1.79 -1.14 17.06
N LEU A 31 -0.67 -1.83 16.84
CA LEU A 31 0.43 -1.91 17.81
C LEU A 31 1.12 -0.56 18.02
N GLN A 32 1.38 0.16 16.93
CA GLN A 32 1.96 1.49 17.00
C GLN A 32 1.44 2.36 15.86
N PRO A 33 0.46 3.24 16.13
CA PRO A 33 -0.11 4.11 15.12
C PRO A 33 0.95 5.02 14.48
N ASN A 34 0.95 5.11 13.16
CA ASN A 34 1.85 5.97 12.38
C ASN A 34 3.35 5.70 12.60
N PHE A 35 3.74 4.49 13.00
CA PHE A 35 5.14 4.13 13.27
C PHE A 35 6.05 4.24 12.03
N TYR A 36 5.50 3.93 10.84
CA TYR A 36 6.26 3.91 9.60
C TYR A 36 5.40 4.32 8.42
N SER A 37 5.79 5.40 7.75
CA SER A 37 5.06 5.98 6.61
C SER A 37 4.84 4.99 5.48
N ARG A 38 5.81 4.10 5.26
CA ARG A 38 5.71 3.06 4.24
C ARG A 38 4.62 2.04 4.56
N ASN A 39 4.31 1.78 5.84
CA ASN A 39 3.23 0.87 6.21
C ASN A 39 1.88 1.38 5.69
N THR A 40 1.57 2.65 5.98
CA THR A 40 0.35 3.31 5.49
C THR A 40 0.29 3.34 3.95
N LEU A 41 1.41 3.55 3.27
CA LEU A 41 1.48 3.46 1.80
C LEU A 41 1.18 2.05 1.29
N MET A 42 1.73 1.02 1.93
CA MET A 42 1.50 -0.38 1.54
C MET A 42 0.03 -0.77 1.73
N ILE A 43 -0.63 -0.33 2.81
CA ILE A 43 -2.08 -0.53 3.00
C ILE A 43 -2.85 0.03 1.80
N GLY A 44 -2.57 1.28 1.40
CA GLY A 44 -3.20 1.89 0.22
C GLY A 44 -2.97 1.08 -1.07
N LYS A 45 -1.76 0.57 -1.28
CA LYS A 45 -1.42 -0.24 -2.46
C LYS A 45 -2.12 -1.61 -2.46
N VAL A 46 -2.20 -2.27 -1.32
CA VAL A 46 -2.91 -3.56 -1.17
C VAL A 46 -4.40 -3.36 -1.44
N LEU A 47 -5.01 -2.31 -0.89
CA LEU A 47 -6.41 -1.97 -1.15
C LEU A 47 -6.68 -1.70 -2.63
N LEU A 48 -5.77 -1.04 -3.36
CA LEU A 48 -5.88 -0.91 -4.82
C LEU A 48 -5.85 -2.27 -5.53
N LYS A 49 -5.00 -3.20 -5.08
CA LYS A 49 -4.94 -4.57 -5.64
C LYS A 49 -6.20 -5.39 -5.36
N MET A 50 -6.86 -5.10 -4.25
CA MET A 50 -8.14 -5.70 -3.88
C MET A 50 -9.36 -4.98 -4.51
N ASN A 51 -9.15 -4.04 -5.45
CA ASN A 51 -10.19 -3.19 -6.05
C ASN A 51 -11.00 -2.34 -5.04
N LYS A 52 -10.48 -2.14 -3.83
CA LYS A 52 -11.05 -1.27 -2.79
C LYS A 52 -10.58 0.17 -2.93
N GLN A 53 -10.89 0.79 -4.06
CA GLN A 53 -10.31 2.10 -4.44
C GLN A 53 -10.66 3.23 -3.46
N ALA A 54 -11.88 3.27 -2.92
CA ALA A 54 -12.30 4.32 -1.98
C ALA A 54 -11.47 4.30 -0.68
N GLU A 55 -11.31 3.12 -0.09
CA GLU A 55 -10.47 2.91 1.09
C GLU A 55 -9.00 3.22 0.76
N ALA A 56 -8.50 2.76 -0.39
CA ALA A 56 -7.15 3.05 -0.84
C ALA A 56 -6.86 4.54 -0.91
N ILE A 57 -7.79 5.35 -1.44
CA ILE A 57 -7.64 6.81 -1.52
C ILE A 57 -7.48 7.42 -0.13
N GLN A 58 -8.23 6.96 0.87
CA GLN A 58 -8.10 7.45 2.24
C GLN A 58 -6.71 7.19 2.81
N TYR A 59 -6.20 5.96 2.68
CA TYR A 59 -4.86 5.60 3.14
C TYR A 59 -3.75 6.30 2.35
N LEU A 60 -3.90 6.48 1.04
CA LEU A 60 -2.93 7.21 0.23
C LEU A 60 -2.89 8.70 0.58
N ARG A 61 -4.03 9.33 0.91
CA ARG A 61 -4.04 10.70 1.45
C ARG A 61 -3.34 10.77 2.81
N LYS A 62 -3.58 9.81 3.69
CA LYS A 62 -2.85 9.70 4.97
C LYS A 62 -1.35 9.56 4.76
N ALA A 63 -0.90 8.68 3.87
CA ALA A 63 0.52 8.51 3.53
C ALA A 63 1.16 9.78 2.95
N ARG A 64 0.38 10.57 2.20
CA ARG A 64 0.84 11.87 1.65
C ARG A 64 1.02 12.95 2.72
N ASP A 65 0.07 13.03 3.67
CA ASP A 65 -0.15 14.21 4.52
C ASP A 65 0.26 14.02 6.00
N HIS A 66 0.13 12.81 6.55
CA HIS A 66 0.20 12.58 8.00
C HIS A 66 1.59 12.21 8.56
N HIS A 67 2.60 12.00 7.71
CA HIS A 67 3.95 11.69 8.19
C HIS A 67 4.82 12.94 8.24
N PRO A 68 5.41 13.28 9.41
CA PRO A 68 6.41 14.33 9.47
C PRO A 68 7.58 13.86 8.61
N LYS A 69 7.91 14.62 7.56
CA LYS A 69 8.98 14.31 6.60
C LYS A 69 10.35 14.40 7.28
N LYS A 70 10.63 13.42 8.14
CA LYS A 70 11.83 13.38 8.97
C LYS A 70 12.92 12.57 8.29
N THR A 71 12.53 11.63 7.42
CA THR A 71 13.43 10.73 6.72
C THR A 71 13.25 10.81 5.21
N VAL A 72 14.26 10.36 4.47
CA VAL A 72 14.19 10.20 3.00
C VAL A 72 13.04 9.28 2.61
N ASP A 73 12.77 8.26 3.41
CA ASP A 73 11.64 7.34 3.22
C ASP A 73 10.29 8.07 3.24
N ASP A 74 10.10 9.02 4.16
CA ASP A 74 8.84 9.79 4.26
C ASP A 74 8.61 10.66 3.01
N GLU A 75 9.67 11.23 2.45
CA GLU A 75 9.59 12.01 1.20
C GLU A 75 9.24 11.13 0.00
N LEU A 76 9.88 9.96 -0.09
CA LEU A 76 9.58 8.96 -1.12
C LEU A 76 8.14 8.48 -1.00
N VAL A 77 7.67 8.19 0.21
CA VAL A 77 6.29 7.80 0.48
C VAL A 77 5.31 8.88 0.04
N SER A 78 5.55 10.15 0.42
CA SER A 78 4.68 11.26 0.02
C SER A 78 4.64 11.43 -1.51
N LYS A 79 5.78 11.27 -2.19
CA LYS A 79 5.88 11.36 -3.66
C LYS A 79 5.17 10.19 -4.36
N GLU A 80 5.35 8.96 -3.87
CA GLU A 80 4.70 7.78 -4.42
C GLU A 80 3.18 7.85 -4.20
N ALA A 81 2.73 8.22 -3.00
CA ALA A 81 1.32 8.41 -2.68
C ALA A 81 0.65 9.44 -3.60
N LYS A 82 1.29 10.59 -3.85
CA LYS A 82 0.80 11.59 -4.82
C LYS A 82 0.65 11.02 -6.22
N THR A 83 1.62 10.22 -6.65
CA THR A 83 1.61 9.59 -7.98
C THR A 83 0.46 8.59 -8.09
N LEU A 84 0.26 7.76 -7.08
CA LEU A 84 -0.85 6.80 -7.03
C LEU A 84 -2.21 7.49 -7.00
N LEU A 85 -2.37 8.56 -6.21
CA LEU A 85 -3.59 9.37 -6.17
C LEU A 85 -3.93 9.95 -7.55
N LYS A 86 -2.93 10.45 -8.29
CA LYS A 86 -3.12 10.94 -9.65
C LYS A 86 -3.61 9.83 -10.58
N ASN A 87 -3.00 8.65 -10.50
CA ASN A 87 -3.33 7.51 -11.36
C ASN A 87 -4.76 7.00 -11.15
N VAL A 88 -5.30 7.13 -9.92
CA VAL A 88 -6.68 6.74 -9.59
C VAL A 88 -7.69 7.90 -9.69
N GLY A 89 -7.27 9.04 -10.25
CA GLY A 89 -8.15 10.21 -10.46
C GLY A 89 -8.50 10.99 -9.19
N ALA A 90 -7.70 10.87 -8.13
CA ALA A 90 -7.97 11.45 -6.80
C ALA A 90 -6.91 12.48 -6.35
N SER A 91 -6.14 13.06 -7.28
CA SER A 91 -5.06 14.03 -7.03
C SER A 91 -5.47 15.18 -6.10
#